data_AF-A0A928DE05-F1
#
_entry.id   AF-A0A928DE05-F1
#
_cell.length_a   1.000
_cell.length_b   1.000
_cell.length_c   1.000
_cell.angle_alpha   90.00
_cell.angle_beta   90.00
_cell.angle_gamma   90.00
#
_symmetry.space_group_name_H-M   'P 1'
#
loop_
_entity.id
_entity.type
_entity.pdbx_description
1 polymer ?
#
loop_
_entity_poly.entity_id
_entity_poly.type
_entity_poly.pdbx_seq_one_letter_code
_entity_poly.pdbx_strand_id
1 'polypeptide(L)'
;MKRNIIIFGLIFSVIFGCFLTPAPEARAVDPITIAILTPIAIKAAQIAAPYVLRGLKNIAIATAKTIPDFIDLLKLPVGVLLMTVGAPFGTFMRGCNYMLHGLAAPFKLTWHVICIPFSIFKVTR
;
A
#
# COMPACT_ATOMS: atom_id res chain seq x y z
N MET A 1 -18.00 -8.80 -17.51
CA MET A 1 -18.19 -7.33 -17.49
C MET A 1 -18.69 -6.77 -16.15
N LYS A 2 -19.74 -7.33 -15.53
CA LYS A 2 -20.32 -6.78 -14.28
C LYS A 2 -19.31 -6.61 -13.12
N ARG A 3 -18.38 -7.56 -12.93
CA ARG A 3 -17.37 -7.53 -11.85
C ARG A 3 -16.33 -6.39 -11.99
N ASN A 4 -15.87 -6.09 -13.19
CA ASN A 4 -14.86 -5.03 -13.42
C ASN A 4 -15.46 -3.64 -13.24
N ILE A 5 -16.75 -3.48 -13.54
CA ILE A 5 -17.50 -2.22 -13.32
C ILE A 5 -17.68 -1.97 -11.82
N ILE A 6 -17.96 -3.02 -11.04
CA ILE A 6 -18.08 -2.92 -9.58
C ILE A 6 -16.73 -2.52 -8.97
N ILE A 7 -15.63 -3.15 -9.40
CA ILE A 7 -14.28 -2.81 -8.92
C ILE A 7 -13.91 -1.37 -9.28
N PHE A 8 -14.18 -0.93 -10.51
CA PHE A 8 -13.97 0.46 -10.92
C PHE A 8 -14.83 1.44 -10.11
N GLY A 9 -16.10 1.10 -9.85
CA GLY A 9 -16.98 1.91 -9.01
C GLY A 9 -16.53 2.01 -7.56
N LEU A 10 -15.98 0.92 -7.00
CA LEU A 10 -15.45 0.90 -5.63
C LEU A 10 -14.18 1.76 -5.51
N ILE A 11 -13.24 1.59 -6.44
CA ILE A 11 -12.01 2.40 -6.52
C ILE A 11 -12.35 3.87 -6.72
N PHE A 12 -13.29 4.18 -7.62
CA PHE A 12 -13.77 5.54 -7.84
C PHE A 12 -14.40 6.11 -6.58
N SER A 13 -15.23 5.36 -5.85
CA SER A 13 -15.86 5.83 -4.60
C SER A 13 -14.85 6.14 -3.48
N VAL A 14 -13.76 5.36 -3.37
CA VAL A 14 -12.72 5.59 -2.37
C VAL A 14 -11.90 6.83 -2.71
N ILE A 15 -11.52 6.98 -3.98
CA ILE A 15 -10.81 8.17 -4.47
C ILE A 15 -11.71 9.41 -4.29
N PHE A 16 -12.94 9.36 -4.77
CA PHE A 16 -13.91 10.46 -4.67
C PHE A 16 -14.22 10.79 -3.20
N GLY A 17 -14.37 9.79 -2.33
CA GLY A 17 -14.56 9.96 -0.89
C GLY A 17 -13.39 10.67 -0.19
N CYS A 18 -12.16 10.37 -0.57
CA CYS A 18 -10.97 11.05 -0.02
C CYS A 18 -10.81 12.50 -0.52
N PHE A 19 -11.28 12.82 -1.72
CA PHE A 19 -11.11 14.16 -2.33
C PHE A 19 -12.32 15.09 -2.12
N LEU A 20 -13.51 14.58 -1.81
CA LEU A 20 -14.75 15.38 -1.68
C LEU A 20 -15.26 15.56 -0.27
N THR A 21 -14.74 14.82 0.71
CA THR A 21 -14.97 15.25 2.08
C THR A 21 -14.16 16.53 2.27
N PRO A 22 -14.80 17.70 2.46
CA PRO A 22 -14.04 18.88 2.84
C PRO A 22 -13.28 18.51 4.10
N ALA A 23 -11.95 18.63 4.06
CA ALA A 23 -11.15 18.48 5.26
C ALA A 23 -11.78 19.42 6.30
N PRO A 24 -12.10 18.93 7.52
CA PRO A 24 -12.77 19.75 8.52
C PRO A 24 -11.99 21.06 8.63
N GLU A 25 -12.65 22.19 8.37
CA GLU A 25 -11.98 23.48 8.39
C GLU A 25 -11.29 23.61 9.73
N ALA A 26 -9.96 23.74 9.70
CA ALA A 26 -9.16 23.87 10.90
C ALA A 26 -9.59 25.19 11.54
N ARG A 27 -10.48 25.13 12.53
CA ARG A 27 -10.84 26.28 13.35
C ARG A 27 -9.52 26.79 13.92
N ALA A 28 -9.12 27.97 13.46
CA ALA A 28 -7.89 28.58 13.90
C ALA A 28 -7.96 28.69 15.43
N VAL A 29 -7.10 27.93 16.10
CA VAL A 29 -6.94 28.04 17.54
C VAL A 29 -6.29 29.39 17.78
N ASP A 30 -6.84 30.20 18.68
CA ASP A 30 -6.28 31.52 18.98
C ASP A 30 -4.78 31.42 19.29
N PRO A 31 -3.94 32.37 18.84
CA PRO A 31 -2.49 32.31 19.03
C PRO A 31 -2.09 32.11 20.49
N ILE A 32 -2.88 32.66 21.42
CA ILE A 32 -2.71 32.52 22.86
C ILE A 32 -2.92 31.06 23.29
N THR A 33 -3.98 30.41 22.80
CA THR A 33 -4.28 29.02 23.12
C THR A 33 -3.25 28.08 22.52
N ILE A 34 -2.77 28.35 21.29
CA ILE A 34 -1.62 27.62 20.73
C ILE A 34 -0.43 27.79 21.66
N ALA A 35 -0.02 29.02 22.00
CA ALA A 35 1.15 29.30 22.83
C ALA A 35 1.15 28.59 24.19
N ILE A 36 -0.04 28.45 24.82
CA ILE A 36 -0.19 27.73 26.09
C ILE A 36 -0.10 26.20 25.88
N LEU A 37 -0.68 25.68 24.79
CA LEU A 37 -0.70 24.25 24.49
C LEU A 37 0.60 23.74 23.86
N THR A 38 1.35 24.56 23.10
CA THR A 38 2.59 24.17 22.42
C THR A 38 3.59 23.48 23.35
N PRO A 39 3.93 24.00 24.54
CA PRO A 39 4.91 23.35 25.41
C PRO A 39 4.43 21.99 25.92
N ILE A 40 3.12 21.84 26.17
CA ILE A 40 2.52 20.57 26.61
C ILE A 40 2.54 19.57 25.44
N ALA A 41 2.17 20.02 24.25
CA ALA A 41 2.19 19.22 23.03
C ALA A 41 3.61 18.76 22.66
N ILE A 42 4.62 19.63 22.80
CA ILE A 42 6.04 19.27 22.56
C ILE A 42 6.49 18.18 23.53
N LYS A 43 6.15 18.28 24.83
CA LYS A 43 6.48 17.25 25.82
C LYS A 43 5.81 15.91 25.49
N ALA A 44 4.52 15.94 25.14
CA ALA A 44 3.80 14.75 24.72
C ALA A 44 4.40 14.14 23.43
N ALA A 45 4.79 14.97 22.47
CA ALA A 45 5.43 14.55 21.22
C ALA A 45 6.80 13.91 21.47
N GLN A 46 7.61 14.44 22.39
CA GLN A 46 8.90 13.85 22.76
C GLN A 46 8.74 12.45 23.38
N ILE A 47 7.71 12.25 24.20
CA ILE A 47 7.39 10.93 24.78
C ILE A 47 6.90 9.96 23.70
N ALA A 48 6.11 10.44 22.74
CA ALA A 48 5.56 9.62 21.65
C ALA A 48 6.58 9.33 20.54
N ALA A 49 7.57 10.21 20.33
CA ALA A 49 8.56 10.14 19.26
C ALA A 49 9.21 8.76 19.06
N PRO A 50 9.73 8.07 20.09
CA PRO A 50 10.34 6.76 19.89
C PRO A 50 9.34 5.70 19.40
N TYR A 51 8.07 5.77 19.81
CA TYR A 51 7.03 4.84 19.37
C TYR A 51 6.63 5.11 17.92
N VAL A 52 6.48 6.38 17.56
CA VAL A 52 6.19 6.80 16.18
C VAL A 52 7.31 6.40 15.24
N LEU A 53 8.57 6.62 15.63
CA LEU A 53 9.73 6.23 14.82
C LEU A 53 9.86 4.71 14.66
N ARG A 54 9.58 3.94 15.71
CA ARG A 54 9.54 2.47 15.63
C ARG A 54 8.42 1.98 14.71
N GLY A 55 7.22 2.55 14.86
CA GLY A 55 6.09 2.26 13.98
C GLY A 55 6.42 2.57 12.52
N LEU A 56 6.98 3.75 12.24
CA LEU A 56 7.38 4.17 10.91
C LEU A 56 8.43 3.23 10.29
N LYS A 57 9.45 2.84 11.07
CA LYS A 57 10.47 1.88 10.63
C LYS A 57 9.85 0.53 10.26
N ASN A 58 8.94 0.01 11.08
CA ASN A 58 8.29 -1.27 10.83
C ASN A 58 7.39 -1.24 9.59
N ILE A 59 6.62 -0.15 9.41
CA ILE A 59 5.85 0.09 8.19
C ILE A 59 6.79 0.10 6.99
N ALA A 60 7.89 0.85 7.04
CA ALA A 60 8.83 0.95 5.93
C ALA A 60 9.39 -0.42 5.54
N ILE A 61 9.75 -1.26 6.52
CA ILE A 61 10.23 -2.63 6.28
C ILE A 61 9.11 -3.50 5.67
N ALA A 62 7.87 -3.40 6.17
CA ALA A 62 6.73 -4.15 5.64
C ALA A 62 6.42 -3.74 4.19
N THR A 63 6.42 -2.44 3.90
CA THR A 63 6.22 -1.89 2.55
C THR A 63 7.36 -2.29 1.60
N ALA A 64 8.60 -2.37 2.08
CA ALA A 64 9.71 -2.87 1.28
C ALA A 64 9.53 -4.36 0.90
N LYS A 65 8.92 -5.16 1.79
CA LYS A 65 8.64 -6.58 1.51
C LYS A 65 7.54 -6.80 0.47
N THR A 66 6.68 -5.82 0.22
CA THR A 66 5.66 -5.88 -0.86
C THR A 66 6.23 -5.63 -2.26
N ILE A 67 7.44 -5.05 -2.38
CA ILE A 67 8.09 -4.77 -3.67
C ILE A 67 8.26 -6.03 -4.55
N PRO A 68 8.81 -7.16 -4.07
CA PRO A 68 8.94 -8.36 -4.90
C PRO A 68 7.59 -8.89 -5.39
N ASP A 69 6.53 -8.79 -4.59
CA ASP A 69 5.18 -9.22 -5.02
C ASP A 69 4.61 -8.31 -6.10
N PHE A 70 4.98 -7.02 -6.09
CA PHE A 70 4.65 -6.08 -7.16
C PHE A 70 5.40 -6.43 -8.46
N ILE A 71 6.66 -6.86 -8.37
CA ILE A 71 7.43 -7.34 -9.53
C ILE A 71 6.81 -8.64 -10.07
N ASP A 72 6.34 -9.53 -9.19
CA ASP A 72 5.66 -10.76 -9.59
C ASP A 72 4.34 -10.47 -10.34
N LEU A 73 3.65 -9.38 -10.01
CA LEU A 73 2.47 -8.92 -10.76
C LEU A 73 2.83 -8.58 -12.22
N LEU A 74 4.03 -8.04 -12.47
CA LEU A 74 4.51 -7.70 -13.82
C LEU A 74 4.88 -8.94 -14.65
N LYS A 75 4.98 -10.12 -14.04
CA LYS A 75 5.21 -11.38 -14.77
C LYS A 75 4.00 -11.82 -15.59
N LEU A 76 2.80 -11.33 -15.31
CA LEU A 76 1.57 -11.62 -16.05
C LEU A 76 1.65 -11.15 -17.52
N PRO A 77 1.86 -9.85 -17.82
CA PRO A 77 2.01 -9.38 -19.19
C PRO A 77 3.24 -9.99 -19.87
N VAL A 78 4.34 -10.20 -19.14
CA VAL A 78 5.55 -10.86 -19.66
C VAL A 78 5.26 -12.32 -20.05
N GLY A 79 4.49 -13.05 -19.25
CA GLY A 79 4.06 -14.42 -19.53
C GLY A 79 3.20 -14.50 -20.80
N VAL A 80 2.24 -13.58 -20.96
CA VAL A 80 1.41 -13.48 -22.18
C VAL A 80 2.28 -13.18 -23.42
N LEU A 81 3.29 -12.33 -23.28
CA LEU A 81 4.20 -11.97 -24.38
C LEU A 81 5.10 -13.15 -24.78
N LEU A 82 5.61 -13.91 -23.80
CA LEU A 82 6.36 -15.15 -24.04
C LEU A 82 5.50 -16.27 -24.65
N MET A 83 4.21 -16.34 -24.31
CA MET A 83 3.29 -17.32 -24.88
C MET A 83 2.81 -16.96 -26.29
N THR A 84 2.82 -15.69 -26.68
CA THR A 84 2.37 -15.24 -28.01
C THR A 84 3.53 -15.04 -28.96
N VAL A 85 4.47 -14.17 -28.63
CA VAL A 85 5.63 -13.82 -29.48
C VAL A 85 6.80 -14.79 -29.27
N GLY A 86 6.96 -15.29 -28.04
CA GLY A 86 8.02 -16.25 -27.69
C GLY A 86 7.73 -17.72 -28.02
N ALA A 87 6.49 -18.05 -28.40
CA ALA A 87 6.07 -19.40 -28.78
C ALA A 87 6.87 -20.00 -29.95
N PRO A 88 7.10 -19.30 -31.08
CA PRO A 88 7.91 -19.83 -32.18
C PRO A 88 9.37 -20.11 -31.80
N PHE A 89 9.85 -19.55 -30.68
CA PHE A 89 11.20 -19.77 -30.15
C PHE A 89 11.25 -20.81 -29.02
N GLY A 90 10.18 -21.59 -28.80
CA GLY A 90 10.13 -22.65 -27.80
C GLY A 90 9.97 -22.17 -26.35
N THR A 91 9.66 -20.89 -26.11
CA THR A 91 9.53 -20.33 -24.76
C THR A 91 8.11 -20.38 -24.18
N PHE A 92 7.18 -21.05 -24.88
CA PHE A 92 5.77 -21.17 -24.49
C PHE A 92 5.57 -21.73 -23.06
N MET A 93 6.29 -22.80 -22.71
CA MET A 93 6.19 -23.42 -21.37
C MET A 93 6.71 -22.49 -20.26
N ARG A 94 7.74 -21.69 -20.55
CA ARG A 94 8.22 -20.65 -19.62
C ARG A 94 7.17 -19.55 -19.46
N GLY A 95 6.55 -19.10 -20.56
CA GLY A 95 5.47 -18.12 -20.52
C GLY A 95 4.27 -18.58 -19.68
N CYS A 96 3.88 -19.86 -19.77
CA CYS A 96 2.80 -20.43 -18.97
C CYS A 96 3.09 -20.38 -17.46
N ASN A 97 4.31 -20.76 -17.05
CA ASN A 97 4.71 -20.71 -15.64
C ASN A 97 4.74 -19.27 -15.09
N TYR A 98 5.22 -18.31 -15.90
CA TYR A 98 5.21 -16.88 -15.55
C TYR A 98 3.79 -16.32 -15.45
N MET A 99 2.87 -16.76 -16.31
CA MET A 99 1.47 -16.38 -16.25
C MET A 99 0.78 -16.91 -14.97
N LEU A 100 1.03 -18.16 -14.58
CA LEU A 100 0.50 -18.74 -13.34
C LEU A 100 1.02 -18.02 -12.10
N HIS A 101 2.32 -17.71 -12.06
CA HIS A 101 2.91 -16.94 -10.95
C HIS A 101 2.35 -15.51 -10.90
N GLY A 102 2.18 -14.86 -12.06
CA GLY A 102 1.58 -13.53 -12.14
C GLY A 102 0.11 -13.53 -11.72
N LEU A 103 -0.66 -14.59 -11.97
CA LEU A 103 -2.06 -14.72 -11.52
C LEU A 103 -2.18 -14.90 -10.00
N ALA A 104 -1.19 -15.56 -9.36
CA ALA A 104 -1.15 -15.73 -7.90
C ALA A 104 -0.61 -14.48 -7.17
N ALA A 105 0.25 -13.69 -7.83
CA ALA A 105 0.84 -12.46 -7.30
C ALA A 105 -0.15 -11.42 -6.73
N PRO A 106 -1.30 -11.08 -7.36
CA PRO A 106 -2.23 -10.08 -6.82
C PRO A 106 -2.79 -10.49 -5.46
N PHE A 107 -3.09 -11.77 -5.24
CA PHE A 107 -3.60 -12.24 -3.94
C PHE A 107 -2.54 -12.12 -2.85
N LYS A 108 -1.30 -12.48 -3.16
CA LYS A 108 -0.16 -12.35 -2.25
C LYS A 108 0.12 -10.88 -1.91
N LEU A 109 0.07 -10.00 -2.92
CA LEU A 109 0.24 -8.56 -2.75
C LEU A 109 -0.86 -7.96 -1.87
N THR A 110 -2.14 -8.28 -2.15
CA THR A 110 -3.27 -7.81 -1.33
C THR A 110 -3.14 -8.28 0.11
N TRP A 111 -2.74 -9.53 0.33
CA TRP A 111 -2.49 -10.05 1.68
C TRP A 111 -1.42 -9.24 2.41
N HIS A 112 -0.29 -8.98 1.78
CA HIS A 112 0.77 -8.18 2.39
C HIS A 112 0.36 -6.73 2.64
N VAL A 113 -0.42 -6.11 1.73
CA VAL A 113 -0.95 -4.74 1.90
C VAL A 113 -1.87 -4.64 3.11
N ILE A 114 -2.77 -5.62 3.31
CA ILE A 114 -3.64 -5.68 4.50
C ILE A 114 -2.80 -5.80 5.78
N CYS A 115 -1.66 -6.49 5.73
CA CYS A 115 -0.75 -6.65 6.86
C CYS A 115 0.10 -5.41 7.19
N ILE A 116 0.19 -4.40 6.31
CA ILE A 116 0.98 -3.18 6.54
C ILE A 116 0.54 -2.43 7.82
N PRO A 117 -0.74 -2.09 8.06
CA PRO A 117 -1.15 -1.39 9.28
C PRO A 117 -0.85 -2.20 10.55
N PHE A 118 -0.94 -3.54 10.48
CA PHE A 118 -0.61 -4.41 11.62
C PHE A 118 0.89 -4.44 11.93
N SER A 119 1.75 -4.09 10.97
CA SER A 119 3.19 -4.04 11.18
C SER A 119 3.62 -2.92 12.15
N ILE A 120 2.78 -1.90 12.37
CA ILE A 120 3.04 -0.80 13.31
C ILE A 120 3.26 -1.34 14.73
N PHE A 121 2.46 -2.32 15.14
CA PHE A 121 2.50 -2.92 16.48
C PHE A 121 3.56 -4.00 16.64
N LYS A 122 4.30 -4.30 15.58
CA LYS A 122 5.30 -5.36 15.63
C LYS A 122 6.46 -4.92 16.55
N VAL A 123 6.53 -5.52 17.73
CA VAL A 123 7.66 -5.35 18.63
C VAL A 123 8.85 -6.13 18.05
N THR A 124 9.70 -5.43 17.31
CA THR A 124 10.99 -5.96 16.86
C THR A 124 11.95 -5.92 18.05
N ARG A 125 12.20 -7.07 18.68
CA ARG A 125 13.29 -7.25 19.67
C ARG A 125 14.65 -7.12 19.00
#